data_AF-J9DZ96-F1
#
_entry.id   AF-J9DZ96-F1
#
_cell.length_a   1.000
_cell.length_b   1.000
_cell.length_c   1.000
_cell.angle_alpha   90.00
_cell.angle_beta   90.00
_cell.angle_gamma   90.00
#
_symmetry.space_group_name_H-M   'P 1'
#
loop_
_entity.id
_entity.type
_entity.pdbx_description
1 polymer ?
#
loop_
_entity_poly.entity_id
_entity_poly.type
_entity_poly.pdbx_seq_one_letter_code
_entity_poly.pdbx_strand_id
1 'polypeptide(L)'
;MITGGKLTFDCGSDRCISYYLEPLLMIAPFCKYPLNVKLQGITNAPCELSADAIRATWLPVFNKFVLASDAPEIKIIARGYKPDGGGCVTLTAPTIRTFRPVQCKTMGKICKIRGIASVSKVSPSIAYRMIDAAKETLRDYIADVYITVDQRKGASGGNETTEGIIYHGEAVSKPKGEQGNPVVPEDVGHVAACQLLDQIFAGGCVDTTAQALAVTFMTLCEKDVSAYLFGPLSAY
;
A
#
# COMPACT_ATOMS: atom_id res chain seq x y z
N MET A 1 27.02 -8.76 5.79
CA MET A 1 26.99 -7.81 4.65
C MET A 1 25.74 -8.08 3.85
N ILE A 2 24.92 -7.06 3.56
CA ILE A 2 23.69 -7.19 2.77
C ILE A 2 24.03 -6.83 1.32
N THR A 3 23.95 -7.81 0.40
CA THR A 3 24.47 -7.63 -0.96
C THR A 3 23.48 -6.96 -1.90
N GLY A 4 22.17 -7.25 -1.78
CA GLY A 4 21.16 -6.82 -2.74
C GLY A 4 21.31 -7.50 -4.12
N GLY A 5 20.85 -6.83 -5.17
CA GLY A 5 20.88 -7.33 -6.55
C GLY A 5 19.58 -7.99 -7.00
N LYS A 6 19.68 -8.85 -8.02
CA LYS A 6 18.52 -9.47 -8.68
C LYS A 6 18.16 -10.82 -8.05
N LEU A 7 16.94 -10.96 -7.55
CA LEU A 7 16.44 -12.19 -6.96
C LEU A 7 15.04 -12.53 -7.48
N THR A 8 14.75 -13.82 -7.57
CA THR A 8 13.36 -14.30 -7.70
C THR A 8 13.06 -15.19 -6.52
N PHE A 9 11.95 -14.93 -5.84
CA PHE A 9 11.53 -15.67 -4.66
C PHE A 9 10.06 -16.06 -4.76
N ASP A 10 9.78 -17.30 -4.41
CA ASP A 10 8.42 -17.84 -4.31
C ASP A 10 7.97 -17.74 -2.85
N CYS A 11 6.93 -16.95 -2.63
CA CYS A 11 6.34 -16.67 -1.32
C CYS A 11 5.34 -17.75 -0.89
N GLY A 12 4.97 -18.68 -1.78
CA GLY A 12 3.95 -19.69 -1.52
C GLY A 12 2.54 -19.11 -1.38
N SER A 13 1.69 -19.81 -0.61
CA SER A 13 0.25 -19.52 -0.46
C SER A 13 -0.19 -19.19 0.97
N ASP A 14 0.73 -19.15 1.93
CA ASP A 14 0.40 -18.97 3.35
C ASP A 14 0.11 -17.50 3.67
N ARG A 15 0.94 -16.59 3.16
CA ARG A 15 0.91 -15.14 3.42
C ARG A 15 0.93 -14.33 2.13
N CYS A 16 0.43 -13.10 2.21
CA CYS A 16 0.54 -12.13 1.12
C CYS A 16 2.00 -11.71 0.87
N ILE A 17 2.28 -11.33 -0.38
CA ILE A 17 3.58 -10.82 -0.83
C ILE A 17 4.00 -9.57 -0.04
N SER A 18 3.04 -8.78 0.46
CA SER A 18 3.27 -7.64 1.37
C SER A 18 4.13 -8.00 2.57
N TYR A 19 3.89 -9.15 3.21
CA TYR A 19 4.67 -9.66 4.34
C TYR A 19 6.18 -9.75 4.02
N TYR A 20 6.53 -10.03 2.77
CA TYR A 20 7.91 -10.08 2.30
C TYR A 20 8.41 -8.71 1.82
N LEU A 21 7.52 -7.87 1.27
CA LEU A 21 7.87 -6.51 0.83
C LEU A 21 8.24 -5.59 1.99
N GLU A 22 7.55 -5.69 3.13
CA GLU A 22 7.79 -4.86 4.31
C GLU A 22 9.26 -4.88 4.78
N PRO A 23 9.85 -6.04 5.14
CA PRO A 23 11.25 -6.09 5.56
C PRO A 23 12.19 -5.76 4.39
N LEU A 24 11.85 -6.12 3.15
CA LEU A 24 12.68 -5.79 1.98
C LEU A 24 12.82 -4.28 1.78
N LEU A 25 11.75 -3.51 1.96
CA LEU A 25 11.80 -2.04 1.89
C LEU A 25 12.63 -1.45 3.03
N MET A 26 12.56 -2.01 4.24
CA MET A 26 13.37 -1.54 5.37
C MET A 26 14.88 -1.79 5.15
N ILE A 27 15.26 -2.91 4.53
CA ILE A 27 16.67 -3.27 4.32
C ILE A 27 17.26 -2.76 3.00
N ALA A 28 16.42 -2.48 1.99
CA ALA A 28 16.87 -2.10 0.64
C ALA A 28 17.92 -0.97 0.63
N PRO A 29 17.77 0.12 1.42
CA PRO A 29 18.74 1.21 1.45
C PRO A 29 20.18 0.78 1.81
N PHE A 30 20.34 -0.29 2.59
CA PHE A 30 21.61 -0.79 3.13
C PHE A 30 22.31 -1.82 2.24
N CYS A 31 21.71 -2.16 1.10
CA CYS A 31 22.30 -3.13 0.19
C CYS A 31 23.56 -2.56 -0.48
N LYS A 32 24.50 -3.44 -0.84
CA LYS A 32 25.65 -3.06 -1.69
C LYS A 32 25.23 -2.70 -3.11
N TYR A 33 24.27 -3.44 -3.66
CA TYR A 33 23.69 -3.23 -4.99
C TYR A 33 22.19 -2.95 -4.90
N PRO A 34 21.62 -2.14 -5.81
CA PRO A 34 20.18 -1.90 -5.88
C PRO A 34 19.39 -3.20 -5.88
N LEU A 35 18.28 -3.19 -5.16
CA LEU A 35 17.43 -4.36 -5.00
C LEU A 35 16.50 -4.48 -6.21
N ASN A 36 16.50 -5.64 -6.87
CA ASN A 36 15.57 -5.97 -7.95
C ASN A 36 14.98 -7.36 -7.68
N VAL A 37 13.88 -7.41 -6.93
CA VAL A 37 13.32 -8.68 -6.45
C VAL A 37 11.99 -8.95 -7.14
N LYS A 38 11.87 -10.13 -7.74
CA LYS A 38 10.61 -10.67 -8.27
C LYS A 38 10.01 -11.63 -7.25
N LEU A 39 8.88 -11.25 -6.66
CA LEU A 39 8.12 -12.05 -5.71
C LEU A 39 6.93 -12.70 -6.40
N GLN A 40 6.75 -14.00 -6.20
CA GLN A 40 5.63 -14.78 -6.74
C GLN A 40 4.80 -15.33 -5.57
N GLY A 41 3.46 -15.28 -5.67
CA GLY A 41 2.58 -15.68 -4.56
C GLY A 41 1.24 -14.95 -4.55
N ILE A 42 0.65 -14.78 -3.36
CA ILE A 42 -0.64 -14.10 -3.20
C ILE A 42 -0.43 -12.59 -3.07
N THR A 43 -1.09 -11.77 -3.89
CA THR A 43 -1.05 -10.30 -3.81
C THR A 43 -2.13 -9.72 -2.89
N ASN A 44 -3.25 -10.42 -2.72
CA ASN A 44 -4.41 -9.97 -1.95
C ASN A 44 -5.03 -11.15 -1.18
N ALA A 45 -5.21 -10.98 0.12
CA ALA A 45 -5.93 -11.89 1.00
C ALA A 45 -6.74 -11.08 2.03
N PRO A 46 -7.85 -11.61 2.57
CA PRO A 46 -8.56 -10.96 3.66
C PRO A 46 -7.68 -10.82 4.90
N CYS A 47 -7.86 -9.71 5.63
CA CYS A 47 -7.16 -9.41 6.88
C CYS A 47 -5.62 -9.34 6.76
N GLU A 48 -5.09 -9.22 5.54
CA GLU A 48 -3.67 -8.99 5.28
C GLU A 48 -3.52 -7.81 4.32
N LEU A 49 -2.42 -7.07 4.48
CA LEU A 49 -2.12 -5.91 3.67
C LEU A 49 -1.87 -6.31 2.21
N SER A 50 -2.41 -5.59 1.24
CA SER A 50 -2.15 -5.89 -0.17
C SER A 50 -0.85 -5.28 -0.70
N ALA A 51 -0.38 -5.80 -1.84
CA ALA A 51 0.74 -5.19 -2.57
C ALA A 51 0.41 -3.76 -3.06
N ASP A 52 -0.86 -3.46 -3.33
CA ASP A 52 -1.30 -2.11 -3.72
C ASP A 52 -1.21 -1.14 -2.53
N ALA A 53 -1.61 -1.60 -1.34
CA ALA A 53 -1.54 -0.80 -0.12
C ALA A 53 -0.08 -0.41 0.21
N ILE A 54 0.85 -1.37 0.23
CA ILE A 54 2.29 -1.08 0.39
C ILE A 54 2.77 -0.06 -0.66
N ARG A 55 2.41 -0.27 -1.93
CA ARG A 55 2.78 0.64 -3.03
C ARG A 55 2.25 2.06 -2.79
N ALA A 56 1.03 2.18 -2.28
CA ALA A 56 0.35 3.45 -2.04
C ALA A 56 0.92 4.18 -0.82
N THR A 57 1.15 3.50 0.30
CA THR A 57 1.44 4.14 1.59
C THR A 57 2.92 4.09 1.97
N TRP A 58 3.62 2.99 1.70
CA TRP A 58 5.02 2.84 2.11
C TRP A 58 6.00 3.59 1.21
N LEU A 59 5.78 3.58 -0.11
CA LEU A 59 6.71 4.25 -1.05
C LEU A 59 6.79 5.78 -0.84
N PRO A 60 5.68 6.52 -0.64
CA PRO A 60 5.77 7.94 -0.29
C PRO A 60 6.51 8.18 1.03
N VAL A 61 6.27 7.35 2.05
CA VAL A 61 6.99 7.46 3.33
C VAL A 61 8.47 7.21 3.12
N PHE A 62 8.85 6.17 2.38
CA PHE A 62 10.24 5.87 2.03
C PHE A 62 10.91 7.07 1.35
N ASN A 63 10.25 7.67 0.36
CA ASN A 63 10.77 8.82 -0.40
C ASN A 63 10.98 10.09 0.44
N LYS A 64 10.32 10.22 1.61
CA LYS A 64 10.57 11.35 2.52
C LYS A 64 11.95 11.25 3.18
N PHE A 65 12.39 10.03 3.50
CA PHE A 65 13.68 9.79 4.17
C PHE A 65 14.83 9.56 3.18
N VAL A 66 14.51 9.08 1.97
CA VAL A 66 15.49 8.69 0.96
C VAL A 66 15.49 9.65 -0.22
N LEU A 67 16.58 10.42 -0.35
CA LEU A 67 16.88 11.21 -1.54
C LEU A 67 17.79 10.39 -2.47
N ALA A 68 17.19 9.61 -3.36
CA ALA A 68 17.90 8.87 -4.40
C ALA A 68 17.53 9.42 -5.79
N SER A 69 18.42 9.25 -6.77
CA SER A 69 18.13 9.59 -8.17
C SER A 69 16.99 8.75 -8.74
N ASP A 70 16.90 7.48 -8.29
CA ASP A 70 15.85 6.54 -8.66
C ASP A 70 14.96 6.25 -7.44
N ALA A 71 13.67 6.52 -7.55
CA ALA A 71 12.70 6.18 -6.51
C ALA A 71 12.43 4.67 -6.48
N PRO A 72 12.17 4.06 -5.31
CA PRO A 72 11.68 2.70 -5.24
C PRO A 72 10.35 2.56 -5.99
N GLU A 73 10.20 1.44 -6.69
CA GLU A 73 9.02 1.11 -7.48
C GLU A 73 8.54 -0.30 -7.14
N ILE A 74 7.23 -0.43 -6.94
CA ILE A 74 6.54 -1.72 -6.83
C ILE A 74 5.64 -1.88 -8.04
N LYS A 75 5.97 -2.85 -8.90
CA LYS A 75 5.24 -3.16 -10.12
C LYS A 75 4.51 -4.49 -9.99
N ILE A 76 3.19 -4.43 -9.99
CA ILE A 76 2.33 -5.62 -10.00
C ILE A 76 2.22 -6.12 -11.45
N ILE A 77 2.88 -7.24 -11.75
CA ILE A 77 2.88 -7.87 -13.09
C ILE A 77 1.64 -8.75 -13.25
N ALA A 78 1.31 -9.51 -12.21
CA ALA A 78 0.15 -10.36 -12.16
C ALA A 78 -0.48 -10.31 -10.76
N ARG A 79 -1.80 -10.30 -10.70
CA ARG A 79 -2.55 -10.39 -9.43
C ARG A 79 -2.80 -11.86 -9.10
N GLY A 80 -2.60 -12.22 -7.84
CA GLY A 80 -2.86 -13.56 -7.31
C GLY A 80 -3.72 -13.46 -6.06
N TYR A 81 -4.84 -14.16 -6.04
CA TYR A 81 -5.78 -14.11 -4.92
C TYR A 81 -5.77 -15.44 -4.18
N LYS A 82 -5.95 -15.41 -2.87
CA LYS A 82 -6.15 -16.63 -2.08
C LYS A 82 -7.39 -17.39 -2.58
N PRO A 83 -7.38 -18.74 -2.68
CA PRO A 83 -6.32 -19.67 -2.28
C PRO A 83 -5.26 -19.98 -3.37
N ASP A 84 -5.61 -19.83 -4.65
CA ASP A 84 -4.78 -20.33 -5.77
C ASP A 84 -3.47 -19.54 -5.97
N GLY A 85 -3.40 -18.28 -5.52
CA GLY A 85 -2.24 -17.42 -5.72
C GLY A 85 -1.96 -17.10 -7.18
N GLY A 86 -0.70 -17.25 -7.62
CA GLY A 86 -0.26 -16.99 -9.00
C GLY A 86 0.01 -15.52 -9.33
N GLY A 87 0.13 -14.67 -8.30
CA GLY A 87 0.52 -13.28 -8.42
C GLY A 87 2.02 -13.12 -8.60
N CYS A 88 2.41 -11.99 -9.17
CA CYS A 88 3.80 -11.64 -9.41
C CYS A 88 4.00 -10.14 -9.25
N VAL A 89 4.93 -9.76 -8.39
CA VAL A 89 5.30 -8.37 -8.10
C VAL A 89 6.81 -8.20 -8.27
N THR A 90 7.22 -7.08 -8.84
CA THR A 90 8.63 -6.69 -8.91
C THR A 90 8.86 -5.46 -8.04
N LEU A 91 9.77 -5.59 -7.07
CA LEU A 91 10.30 -4.50 -6.27
C LEU A 91 11.64 -4.06 -6.85
N THR A 92 11.74 -2.79 -7.20
CA THR A 92 13.01 -2.11 -7.47
C THR A 92 13.24 -1.09 -6.37
N ALA A 93 14.38 -1.11 -5.70
CA ALA A 93 14.69 -0.12 -4.66
C ALA A 93 16.15 0.32 -4.72
N PRO A 94 16.42 1.63 -4.56
CA PRO A 94 17.77 2.19 -4.61
C PRO A 94 18.55 1.84 -3.33
N THR A 95 19.87 1.91 -3.44
CA THR A 95 20.77 1.95 -2.28
C THR A 95 21.06 3.40 -1.93
N ILE A 96 21.30 3.67 -0.65
CA ILE A 96 21.60 5.03 -0.20
C ILE A 96 22.85 5.04 0.66
N ARG A 97 23.43 6.23 0.79
CA ARG A 97 24.53 6.46 1.73
C ARG A 97 24.04 7.01 3.06
N THR A 98 23.05 7.89 3.02
CA THR A 98 22.59 8.64 4.18
C THR A 98 21.07 8.82 4.13
N PHE A 99 20.42 8.72 5.29
CA PHE A 99 19.01 9.02 5.47
C PHE A 99 18.85 10.47 5.90
N ARG A 100 17.82 11.13 5.35
CA ARG A 100 17.49 12.51 5.69
C ARG A 100 16.50 12.53 6.87
N PRO A 101 16.79 13.33 7.92
CA PRO A 101 15.82 13.66 8.95
C PRO A 101 14.55 14.31 8.37
N VAL A 102 13.38 13.91 8.86
CA VAL A 102 12.09 14.37 8.34
C VAL A 102 11.35 15.21 9.38
N GLN A 103 10.67 16.26 8.91
CA GLN A 103 9.77 17.10 9.71
C GLN A 103 8.36 17.01 9.11
N CYS A 104 7.54 16.08 9.63
CA CYS A 104 6.15 15.87 9.24
C CYS A 104 5.26 16.11 10.46
N LYS A 105 4.93 17.38 10.74
CA LYS A 105 4.15 17.78 11.94
C LYS A 105 2.68 18.06 11.67
N THR A 106 2.33 18.27 10.40
CA THR A 106 1.00 18.74 9.99
C THR A 106 0.43 17.78 8.97
N MET A 107 -0.80 17.31 9.20
CA MET A 107 -1.45 16.36 8.30
C MET A 107 -2.00 16.99 7.01
N GLY A 108 -2.28 18.28 7.04
CA GLY A 108 -2.94 19.00 5.95
C GLY A 108 -4.43 18.64 5.82
N LYS A 109 -5.04 19.07 4.70
CA LYS A 109 -6.40 18.69 4.34
C LYS A 109 -6.36 17.59 3.28
N ILE A 110 -7.35 16.70 3.27
CA ILE A 110 -7.54 15.76 2.17
C ILE A 110 -7.94 16.57 0.92
N CYS A 111 -7.17 16.47 -0.17
CA CYS A 111 -7.44 17.23 -1.39
C CYS A 111 -8.07 16.38 -2.49
N LYS A 112 -7.79 15.08 -2.50
CA LYS A 112 -8.30 14.14 -3.50
C LYS A 112 -8.27 12.71 -3.00
N ILE A 113 -9.20 11.89 -3.51
CA ILE A 113 -9.24 10.45 -3.29
C ILE A 113 -8.98 9.74 -4.62
N ARG A 114 -7.99 8.83 -4.64
CA ARG A 114 -7.73 7.92 -5.77
C ARG A 114 -7.78 6.48 -5.31
N GLY A 115 -8.55 5.67 -6.02
CA GLY A 115 -8.71 4.25 -5.70
C GLY A 115 -8.55 3.35 -6.91
N ILE A 116 -8.38 2.06 -6.64
CA ILE A 116 -8.40 1.01 -7.66
C ILE A 116 -9.40 -0.05 -7.24
N ALA A 117 -10.31 -0.40 -8.13
CA ALA A 117 -11.16 -1.58 -8.00
C ALA A 117 -10.62 -2.68 -8.92
N SER A 118 -10.10 -3.76 -8.32
CA SER A 118 -9.58 -4.90 -9.07
C SER A 118 -10.52 -6.09 -8.96
N VAL A 119 -10.77 -6.76 -10.09
CA VAL A 119 -11.53 -8.01 -10.16
C VAL A 119 -10.77 -9.03 -10.98
N SER A 120 -10.94 -10.32 -10.69
CA SER A 120 -10.29 -11.41 -11.43
C SER A 120 -11.24 -12.57 -11.62
N LYS A 121 -11.24 -13.16 -12.83
CA LYS A 121 -12.09 -14.29 -13.22
C LYS A 121 -13.60 -14.03 -13.03
N VAL A 122 -14.03 -12.76 -13.02
CA VAL A 122 -15.43 -12.33 -12.91
C VAL A 122 -15.70 -11.13 -13.81
N SER A 123 -16.98 -10.81 -14.02
CA SER A 123 -17.39 -9.68 -14.86
C SER A 123 -16.89 -8.33 -14.33
N PRO A 124 -16.40 -7.43 -15.19
CA PRO A 124 -16.10 -6.04 -14.83
C PRO A 124 -17.26 -5.25 -14.23
N SER A 125 -18.52 -5.66 -14.48
CA SER A 125 -19.69 -5.01 -13.86
C SER A 125 -19.63 -5.03 -12.34
N ILE A 126 -18.98 -6.04 -11.75
CA ILE A 126 -18.74 -6.13 -10.31
C ILE A 126 -17.83 -4.99 -9.83
N ALA A 127 -16.80 -4.64 -10.61
CA ALA A 127 -15.90 -3.55 -10.27
C ALA A 127 -16.62 -2.19 -10.27
N TYR A 128 -17.50 -1.96 -11.23
CA TYR A 128 -18.30 -0.73 -11.27
C TYR A 128 -19.25 -0.62 -10.08
N ARG A 129 -19.90 -1.72 -9.68
CA ARG A 129 -20.74 -1.77 -8.47
C ARG A 129 -19.96 -1.42 -7.19
N MET A 130 -18.72 -1.94 -7.05
CA MET A 130 -17.83 -1.56 -5.94
C MET A 130 -17.50 -0.07 -5.97
N ILE A 131 -17.20 0.47 -7.15
CA ILE A 131 -16.85 1.89 -7.33
C ILE A 131 -18.02 2.80 -6.96
N ASP A 132 -19.24 2.46 -7.39
CA ASP A 132 -20.42 3.28 -7.15
C ASP A 132 -20.75 3.36 -5.64
N ALA A 133 -20.73 2.22 -4.94
CA ALA A 133 -20.92 2.18 -3.48
C ALA A 133 -19.83 2.93 -2.70
N ALA A 134 -18.56 2.78 -3.10
CA ALA A 134 -17.45 3.51 -2.50
C ALA A 134 -17.60 5.03 -2.73
N LYS A 135 -17.97 5.45 -3.94
CA LYS A 135 -18.20 6.86 -4.25
C LYS A 135 -19.38 7.43 -3.50
N GLU A 136 -20.48 6.69 -3.37
CA GLU A 136 -21.66 7.12 -2.59
C GLU A 136 -21.26 7.46 -1.15
N THR A 137 -20.47 6.59 -0.52
CA THR A 137 -19.99 6.80 0.86
C THR A 137 -19.04 8.00 1.00
N LEU A 138 -18.22 8.27 -0.02
CA LEU A 138 -17.18 9.31 0.05
C LEU A 138 -17.64 10.70 -0.44
N ARG A 139 -18.71 10.76 -1.23
CA ARG A 139 -19.23 12.01 -1.82
C ARG A 139 -19.66 13.05 -0.78
N ASP A 140 -20.10 12.60 0.39
CA ASP A 140 -20.51 13.49 1.48
C ASP A 140 -19.33 14.28 2.09
N TYR A 141 -18.10 13.81 1.89
CA TYR A 141 -16.89 14.40 2.46
C TYR A 141 -16.06 15.17 1.43
N ILE A 142 -15.94 14.65 0.20
CA ILE A 142 -15.12 15.27 -0.84
C ILE A 142 -15.67 15.00 -2.25
N ALA A 143 -15.59 16.02 -3.11
CA ALA A 143 -16.05 15.91 -4.50
C ALA A 143 -15.04 15.20 -5.41
N ASP A 144 -13.73 15.39 -5.19
CA ASP A 144 -12.68 14.82 -6.04
C ASP A 144 -12.36 13.36 -5.66
N VAL A 145 -13.27 12.45 -6.03
CA VAL A 145 -13.14 11.00 -5.87
C VAL A 145 -13.03 10.32 -7.23
N TYR A 146 -11.86 9.73 -7.50
CA TYR A 146 -11.61 9.02 -8.76
C TYR A 146 -11.09 7.60 -8.51
N ILE A 147 -11.92 6.61 -8.83
CA ILE A 147 -11.59 5.19 -8.64
C ILE A 147 -11.57 4.52 -10.01
N THR A 148 -10.46 3.88 -10.36
CA THR A 148 -10.28 3.20 -11.64
C THR A 148 -10.53 1.71 -11.53
N VAL A 149 -11.10 1.10 -12.57
CA VAL A 149 -11.11 -0.37 -12.69
C VAL A 149 -9.75 -0.84 -13.20
N ASP A 150 -9.10 -1.74 -12.47
CA ASP A 150 -7.89 -2.39 -12.96
C ASP A 150 -8.23 -3.53 -13.91
N GLN A 151 -8.28 -3.22 -15.21
CA GLN A 151 -8.32 -4.21 -16.29
C GLN A 151 -6.92 -4.52 -16.88
N ARG A 152 -5.85 -4.14 -16.15
CA ARG A 152 -4.44 -4.05 -16.57
C ARG A 152 -4.09 -2.88 -17.49
N LYS A 153 -3.68 -1.79 -16.87
CA LYS A 153 -2.39 -1.08 -17.07
C LYS A 153 -2.36 0.09 -16.09
N GLY A 154 -1.57 -0.05 -15.03
CA GLY A 154 -0.96 1.05 -14.27
C GLY A 154 -1.84 2.25 -13.95
N ALA A 155 -2.73 2.12 -12.97
CA ALA A 155 -3.02 3.24 -12.09
C ALA A 155 -2.51 2.86 -10.69
N SER A 156 -2.04 3.84 -9.94
CA SER A 156 -1.68 3.71 -8.53
C SER A 156 -2.84 4.30 -7.72
N GLY A 157 -3.45 3.50 -6.86
CA GLY A 157 -4.48 3.95 -5.92
C GLY A 157 -3.76 4.55 -4.73
N GLY A 158 -4.29 5.63 -4.17
CA GLY A 158 -3.69 6.36 -3.08
C GLY A 158 -4.37 7.71 -2.90
N ASN A 159 -4.77 8.03 -1.68
CA ASN A 159 -5.42 9.30 -1.37
C ASN A 159 -4.38 10.27 -0.87
N GLU A 160 -4.36 11.51 -1.36
CA GLU A 160 -3.29 12.44 -1.07
C GLU A 160 -3.84 13.65 -0.30
N THR A 161 -3.11 14.08 0.71
CA THR A 161 -3.36 15.36 1.38
C THR A 161 -2.64 16.50 0.68
N THR A 162 -2.98 17.74 1.02
CA THR A 162 -2.24 18.93 0.57
C THR A 162 -0.76 18.93 0.98
N GLU A 163 -0.40 18.12 1.97
CA GLU A 163 0.97 17.96 2.51
C GLU A 163 1.65 16.67 2.00
N GLY A 164 1.10 16.02 0.96
CA GLY A 164 1.67 14.81 0.36
C GLY A 164 1.65 13.58 1.27
N ILE A 165 0.70 13.51 2.21
CA ILE A 165 0.48 12.33 3.06
C ILE A 165 -0.52 11.42 2.38
N ILE A 166 -0.28 10.11 2.45
CA ILE A 166 -1.13 9.10 1.83
C ILE A 166 -1.73 8.16 2.85
N TYR A 167 -3.06 8.03 2.80
CA TYR A 167 -3.86 7.07 3.57
C TYR A 167 -4.46 6.02 2.64
N HIS A 168 -4.67 4.80 3.16
CA HIS A 168 -5.36 3.75 2.43
C HIS A 168 -6.51 3.15 3.23
N GLY A 169 -7.45 2.54 2.51
CA GLY A 169 -8.47 1.64 3.03
C GLY A 169 -8.74 0.60 1.97
N GLU A 170 -8.87 -0.67 2.36
CA GLU A 170 -9.04 -1.76 1.41
C GLU A 170 -9.94 -2.88 1.92
N ALA A 171 -10.84 -3.34 1.06
CA ALA A 171 -11.65 -4.50 1.34
C ALA A 171 -11.50 -5.51 0.20
N VAL A 172 -11.50 -6.79 0.58
CA VAL A 172 -11.39 -7.91 -0.35
C VAL A 172 -12.56 -8.86 -0.06
N SER A 173 -13.15 -9.41 -1.12
CA SER A 173 -14.18 -10.44 -0.97
C SER A 173 -13.60 -11.72 -0.36
N LYS A 174 -14.48 -12.58 0.16
CA LYS A 174 -14.05 -13.88 0.70
C LYS A 174 -13.39 -14.75 -0.39
N PRO A 175 -12.28 -15.44 -0.06
CA PRO A 175 -11.65 -16.45 -0.90
C PRO A 175 -12.63 -17.51 -1.41
N LYS A 176 -12.32 -18.04 -2.59
CA LYS A 176 -13.09 -19.12 -3.19
C LYS A 176 -13.04 -20.36 -2.28
N GLY A 177 -14.23 -20.88 -1.91
CA GLY A 177 -14.38 -22.09 -1.10
C GLY A 177 -14.48 -21.86 0.41
N GLU A 178 -14.43 -20.61 0.87
CA GLU A 178 -14.70 -20.28 2.27
C GLU A 178 -16.20 -20.36 2.59
N GLN A 179 -16.56 -20.85 3.78
CA GLN A 179 -17.96 -21.02 4.18
C GLN A 179 -18.66 -19.67 4.42
N GLY A 180 -19.92 -19.59 4.00
CA GLY A 180 -20.82 -18.45 4.24
C GLY A 180 -21.32 -17.79 2.95
N ASN A 181 -22.13 -16.75 3.13
CA ASN A 181 -22.72 -16.04 1.99
C ASN A 181 -21.64 -15.25 1.21
N PRO A 182 -21.73 -15.23 -0.14
CA PRO A 182 -20.91 -14.36 -0.96
C PRO A 182 -21.06 -12.91 -0.52
N VAL A 183 -19.94 -12.20 -0.39
CA VAL A 183 -19.97 -10.77 -0.07
C VAL A 183 -20.47 -10.01 -1.30
N VAL A 184 -21.44 -9.13 -1.07
CA VAL A 184 -22.01 -8.27 -2.11
C VAL A 184 -20.95 -7.22 -2.50
N PRO A 185 -20.71 -6.95 -3.79
CA PRO A 185 -19.66 -6.01 -4.18
C PRO A 185 -19.89 -4.59 -3.65
N GLU A 186 -21.14 -4.16 -3.52
CA GLU A 186 -21.49 -2.89 -2.88
C GLU A 186 -20.95 -2.81 -1.44
N ASP A 187 -21.09 -3.90 -0.66
CA ASP A 187 -20.56 -3.97 0.70
C ASP A 187 -19.02 -3.88 0.70
N VAL A 188 -18.34 -4.51 -0.26
CA VAL A 188 -16.87 -4.41 -0.38
C VAL A 188 -16.46 -2.96 -0.64
N GLY A 189 -17.15 -2.27 -1.56
CA GLY A 189 -16.90 -0.86 -1.86
C GLY A 189 -17.15 0.04 -0.65
N HIS A 190 -18.26 -0.18 0.05
CA HIS A 190 -18.63 0.57 1.25
C HIS A 190 -17.62 0.37 2.39
N VAL A 191 -17.24 -0.88 2.69
CA VAL A 191 -16.27 -1.20 3.75
C VAL A 191 -14.89 -0.59 3.45
N ALA A 192 -14.43 -0.64 2.20
CA ALA A 192 -13.17 -0.01 1.81
C ALA A 192 -13.19 1.51 2.03
N ALA A 193 -14.32 2.17 1.71
CA ALA A 193 -14.51 3.58 1.95
C ALA A 193 -14.55 3.91 3.45
N CYS A 194 -15.27 3.13 4.27
CA CYS A 194 -15.31 3.30 5.71
C CYS A 194 -13.93 3.17 6.36
N GLN A 195 -13.16 2.13 5.99
CA GLN A 195 -11.80 1.96 6.52
C GLN A 195 -10.88 3.13 6.16
N LEU A 196 -11.02 3.68 4.95
CA LEU A 196 -10.28 4.88 4.57
C LEU A 196 -10.68 6.07 5.46
N LEU A 197 -11.97 6.27 5.70
CA LEU A 197 -12.46 7.33 6.58
C LEU A 197 -11.97 7.14 8.02
N ASP A 198 -11.93 5.89 8.51
CA ASP A 198 -11.38 5.56 9.83
C ASP A 198 -9.90 5.91 9.93
N GLN A 199 -9.11 5.62 8.89
CA GLN A 199 -7.69 6.03 8.83
C GLN A 199 -7.53 7.55 8.80
N ILE A 200 -8.36 8.26 8.03
CA ILE A 200 -8.35 9.73 7.98
C ILE A 200 -8.74 10.33 9.35
N PHE A 201 -9.75 9.74 10.01
CA PHE A 201 -10.22 10.17 11.32
C PHE A 201 -9.19 9.93 12.42
N ALA A 202 -8.50 8.78 12.37
CA ALA A 202 -7.37 8.48 13.24
C ALA A 202 -6.25 9.52 13.13
N GLY A 203 -6.09 10.11 11.94
CA GLY A 203 -5.19 11.23 11.68
C GLY A 203 -3.71 10.84 11.70
N GLY A 204 -2.86 11.86 11.80
CA GLY A 204 -1.40 11.71 11.73
C GLY A 204 -0.82 12.15 10.39
N CYS A 205 0.46 11.88 10.16
CA CYS A 205 1.15 12.15 8.90
C CYS A 205 1.53 10.86 8.16
N VAL A 206 1.12 9.71 8.67
CA VAL A 206 1.45 8.39 8.15
C VAL A 206 0.30 7.44 8.42
N ASP A 207 0.05 6.58 7.45
CA ASP A 207 -0.89 5.49 7.54
C ASP A 207 -0.49 4.49 8.64
N THR A 208 -1.47 3.87 9.30
CA THR A 208 -1.25 2.88 10.38
C THR A 208 -0.27 1.77 10.00
N THR A 209 -0.29 1.33 8.74
CA THR A 209 0.57 0.23 8.25
C THR A 209 2.02 0.66 8.02
N ALA A 210 2.26 1.93 7.72
CA ALA A 210 3.60 2.46 7.42
C ALA A 210 4.29 3.10 8.63
N GLN A 211 3.65 3.08 9.82
CA GLN A 211 4.22 3.64 11.05
C GLN A 211 5.57 3.00 11.39
N ALA A 212 5.67 1.67 11.28
CA ALA A 212 6.89 0.93 11.58
C ALA A 212 8.06 1.35 10.65
N LEU A 213 7.78 1.57 9.37
CA LEU A 213 8.77 2.06 8.40
C LEU A 213 9.27 3.46 8.79
N ALA A 214 8.34 4.38 9.10
CA ALA A 214 8.68 5.75 9.47
C ALA A 214 9.55 5.78 10.73
N VAL A 215 9.15 5.07 11.79
CA VAL A 215 9.93 4.99 13.05
C VAL A 215 11.31 4.38 12.80
N THR A 216 11.38 3.28 12.05
CA THR A 216 12.65 2.62 11.71
C THR A 216 13.58 3.59 11.00
N PHE A 217 13.11 4.31 9.98
CA PHE A 217 13.93 5.26 9.24
C PHE A 217 14.31 6.49 10.06
N MET A 218 13.44 6.98 10.96
CA MET A 218 13.79 8.05 11.90
C MET A 218 14.97 7.68 12.79
N THR A 219 15.07 6.42 13.25
CA THR A 219 16.20 5.95 14.07
C THR A 219 17.50 5.80 13.29
N LEU A 220 17.42 5.66 11.97
CA LEU A 220 18.56 5.41 11.07
C LEU A 220 19.05 6.69 10.36
N CYS A 221 18.41 7.83 10.64
CA CYS A 221 18.82 9.14 10.15
C CYS A 221 20.18 9.59 10.69
N GLU A 222 20.80 10.55 10.00
CA GLU A 222 21.98 11.26 10.52
C GLU A 222 21.66 11.96 11.86
N LYS A 223 22.70 12.43 12.56
CA LYS A 223 22.59 13.07 13.89
C LYS A 223 21.84 14.40 13.83
N ASP A 224 20.53 14.34 13.76
CA ASP A 224 19.61 15.46 13.78
C ASP A 224 18.22 14.99 14.26
N VAL A 225 17.34 15.95 14.56
CA VAL A 225 16.01 15.67 15.08
C VAL A 225 15.05 15.38 13.93
N SER A 226 14.46 14.19 13.92
CA SER A 226 13.27 13.90 13.12
C SER A 226 12.01 14.10 13.97
N ALA A 227 10.98 14.72 13.39
CA ALA A 227 9.68 14.87 14.03
C ALA A 227 8.59 14.37 13.08
N TYR A 228 7.75 13.46 13.55
CA TYR A 228 6.70 12.85 12.76
C TYR A 228 5.44 12.73 13.63
N LEU A 229 4.32 13.28 13.16
CA LEU A 229 3.03 13.16 13.82
C LEU A 229 2.42 11.80 13.45
N PHE A 230 2.12 10.98 14.44
CA PHE A 230 1.42 9.71 14.26
C PHE A 230 -0.04 9.85 14.69
N GLY A 231 -0.92 9.04 14.09
CA GLY A 231 -2.21 8.73 14.70
C GLY A 231 -2.03 7.79 15.91
N PRO A 232 -3.10 7.12 16.36
CA PRO A 232 -3.00 6.03 17.33
C PRO A 232 -1.91 5.02 16.92
N LEU A 233 -1.05 4.65 17.88
CA LEU A 233 -0.04 3.63 17.66
C LEU A 233 -0.71 2.27 17.53
N SER A 234 -0.40 1.54 16.46
CA SER A 234 -0.91 0.18 16.29
C SER A 234 -0.01 -0.84 16.99
N ALA A 235 -0.62 -1.96 17.39
CA ALA A 235 0.09 -3.12 17.91
C ALA A 235 0.59 -4.08 16.80
N TYR A 236 0.54 -3.62 15.54
CA TYR A 236 0.72 -4.33 14.26
C TYR A 236 0.84 -5.87 14.34
#